data_AF-A0A8C6TAC6-F1
#
_entry.id   AF-A0A8C6TAC6-F1
#
_cell.length_a   1.000
_cell.length_b   1.000
_cell.length_c   1.000
_cell.angle_alpha   90.00
_cell.angle_beta   90.00
_cell.angle_gamma   90.00
#
_symmetry.space_group_name_H-M   'P 1'
#
loop_
_entity.id
_entity.type
_entity.pdbx_description
1 polymer ?
#
loop_
_entity_poly.entity_id
_entity_poly.type
_entity_poly.pdbx_seq_one_letter_code
_entity_poly.pdbx_strand_id
1 'polypeptide(L)'
;MKTQKCLSFCLFSVLSQDFNHFIYSLFRLWGCGLSKISCFSLASALKSNPSHLTELDLGNNRLSDSGVSHLCDFLQMSDCRLQSLGLWFCGLTKISCSSLASALKSNPSHLTELQLGNNRLSDSGVSHLCDFLQMSDCRLQTLRSVHCLFVINDLESEANLISASPQLVVLILMCSSSRSDASD
;
A
#
# COMPACT_ATOMS: atom_id res chain seq x y z
N MET A 1 -26.39 -4.23 2.75
CA MET A 1 -26.75 -4.11 1.31
C MET A 1 -25.67 -3.45 0.44
N LYS A 2 -24.87 -2.46 0.90
CA LYS A 2 -23.82 -1.83 0.06
C LYS A 2 -22.59 -2.72 -0.18
N THR A 3 -22.12 -3.43 0.83
CA THR A 3 -20.93 -4.32 0.77
C THR A 3 -21.07 -5.48 -0.23
N GLN A 4 -22.27 -6.06 -0.33
CA GLN A 4 -22.55 -7.23 -1.18
C GLN A 4 -22.60 -6.89 -2.69
N LYS A 5 -22.99 -5.64 -3.03
CA LYS A 5 -22.96 -5.16 -4.42
C LYS A 5 -21.54 -4.84 -4.90
N CYS A 6 -20.69 -4.26 -4.04
CA CYS A 6 -19.29 -4.02 -4.38
C CYS A 6 -18.54 -5.33 -4.60
N LEU A 7 -18.67 -6.32 -3.70
CA LEU A 7 -17.99 -7.61 -3.83
C LEU A 7 -18.46 -8.46 -5.02
N SER A 8 -19.76 -8.46 -5.31
CA SER A 8 -20.31 -9.14 -6.49
C SER A 8 -19.82 -8.48 -7.78
N PHE A 9 -19.68 -7.15 -7.80
CA PHE A 9 -19.07 -6.45 -8.93
C PHE A 9 -17.56 -6.70 -9.01
N CYS A 10 -16.84 -6.74 -7.87
CA CYS A 10 -15.40 -7.05 -7.81
C CYS A 10 -15.06 -8.43 -8.37
N LEU A 11 -15.79 -9.46 -7.95
CA LEU A 11 -15.58 -10.81 -8.45
C LEU A 11 -15.94 -10.91 -9.93
N PHE A 12 -17.01 -10.23 -10.36
CA PHE A 12 -17.40 -10.21 -11.77
C PHE A 12 -16.38 -9.46 -12.64
N SER A 13 -15.85 -8.32 -12.20
CA SER A 13 -14.88 -7.52 -12.97
C SER A 13 -13.48 -8.12 -12.99
N VAL A 14 -13.05 -8.83 -11.94
CA VAL A 14 -11.74 -9.51 -11.89
C VAL A 14 -11.77 -10.87 -12.63
N LEU A 15 -12.92 -11.53 -12.71
CA LEU A 15 -13.06 -12.87 -13.34
C LEU A 15 -13.60 -12.87 -14.78
N SER A 16 -14.21 -11.77 -15.25
CA SER A 16 -14.76 -11.72 -16.62
C SER A 16 -13.67 -11.27 -17.62
N GLN A 17 -13.22 -12.21 -18.47
CA GLN A 17 -12.25 -11.96 -19.55
C GLN A 17 -12.83 -11.17 -20.75
N ASP A 18 -14.08 -10.71 -20.68
CA ASP A 18 -14.86 -10.34 -21.89
C ASP A 18 -15.22 -8.86 -22.05
N PHE A 19 -14.61 -7.91 -21.33
CA PHE A 19 -14.81 -6.49 -21.65
C PHE A 19 -13.52 -5.68 -21.59
N ASN A 20 -13.01 -5.36 -22.79
CA ASN A 20 -12.00 -4.35 -23.11
C ASN A 20 -10.65 -4.47 -22.38
N HIS A 21 -9.65 -4.91 -23.12
CA HIS A 21 -8.20 -4.91 -22.83
C HIS A 21 -7.61 -3.55 -22.39
N PHE A 22 -8.42 -2.49 -22.30
CA PHE A 22 -8.00 -1.11 -22.09
C PHE A 22 -8.54 -0.46 -20.79
N ILE A 23 -9.47 -1.08 -20.05
CA ILE A 23 -10.23 -0.38 -18.99
C ILE A 23 -9.88 -0.77 -17.54
N TYR A 24 -9.27 -1.92 -17.25
CA TYR A 24 -9.03 -2.35 -15.86
C TYR A 24 -7.63 -2.04 -15.29
N SER A 25 -6.96 -1.01 -15.79
CA SER A 25 -5.69 -0.54 -15.21
C SER A 25 -5.89 -0.04 -13.77
N LEU A 26 -7.09 0.41 -13.41
CA LEU A 26 -7.39 1.03 -12.13
C LEU A 26 -8.65 0.44 -11.48
N PHE A 27 -8.51 0.03 -10.22
CA PHE A 27 -9.59 -0.50 -9.40
C PHE A 27 -9.66 0.21 -8.04
N ARG A 28 -10.75 0.93 -7.78
CA ARG A 28 -10.97 1.67 -6.53
C ARG A 28 -12.15 1.11 -5.75
N LEU A 29 -11.89 0.68 -4.51
CA LEU A 29 -12.87 0.19 -3.53
C LEU A 29 -12.90 1.07 -2.28
N TRP A 30 -12.64 2.36 -2.44
CA TRP A 30 -12.59 3.30 -1.32
C TRP A 30 -13.90 3.29 -0.51
N GLY A 31 -13.81 3.07 0.80
CA GLY A 31 -14.97 3.16 1.68
C GLY A 31 -16.07 2.11 1.43
N CYS A 32 -15.76 1.02 0.73
CA CYS A 32 -16.73 -0.03 0.41
C CYS A 32 -17.16 -0.90 1.61
N GLY A 33 -16.55 -0.70 2.79
CA GLY A 33 -16.82 -1.48 3.99
C GLY A 33 -16.26 -2.90 3.89
N LEU A 34 -15.11 -3.08 3.23
CA LEU A 34 -14.45 -4.36 3.11
C LEU A 34 -14.12 -4.91 4.50
N SER A 35 -14.52 -6.16 4.74
CA SER A 35 -14.12 -6.99 5.87
C SER A 35 -12.85 -7.78 5.54
N LYS A 36 -12.29 -8.45 6.56
CA LYS A 36 -11.21 -9.42 6.39
C LYS A 36 -11.51 -10.47 5.31
N ILE A 37 -12.73 -11.01 5.32
CA ILE A 37 -13.16 -12.06 4.37
C ILE A 37 -13.14 -11.52 2.94
N SER A 38 -13.65 -10.30 2.73
CA SER A 38 -13.63 -9.69 1.41
C SER A 38 -12.22 -9.35 0.91
N CYS A 39 -11.30 -9.02 1.81
CA CYS A 39 -9.91 -8.78 1.46
C CYS A 39 -9.21 -10.08 1.04
N PHE A 40 -9.51 -11.20 1.72
CA PHE A 40 -9.09 -12.53 1.29
C PHE A 40 -9.65 -12.87 -0.09
N SER A 41 -10.96 -12.72 -0.31
CA SER A 41 -11.58 -13.01 -1.61
C SER A 41 -10.99 -12.15 -2.74
N LEU A 42 -10.73 -10.86 -2.47
CA LEU A 42 -10.07 -9.96 -3.41
C LEU A 42 -8.65 -10.46 -3.74
N ALA A 43 -7.85 -10.77 -2.73
CA ALA A 43 -6.50 -11.28 -2.93
C ALA A 43 -6.51 -12.60 -3.71
N SER A 44 -7.40 -13.54 -3.38
CA SER A 44 -7.57 -14.78 -4.13
C SER A 44 -7.94 -14.54 -5.60
N ALA A 45 -8.84 -13.58 -5.86
CA ALA A 45 -9.21 -13.22 -7.23
C ALA A 45 -8.01 -12.65 -8.00
N LEU A 46 -7.26 -11.72 -7.38
CA LEU A 46 -6.03 -11.14 -7.96
C LEU A 46 -4.94 -12.17 -8.21
N LYS A 47 -4.80 -13.18 -7.33
CA LYS A 47 -3.85 -14.29 -7.53
C LYS A 47 -4.28 -15.24 -8.66
N SER A 48 -5.59 -15.51 -8.78
CA SER A 48 -6.13 -16.40 -9.81
C SER A 48 -6.11 -15.81 -11.21
N ASN A 49 -6.20 -14.48 -11.27
CA ASN A 49 -6.07 -13.71 -12.48
C ASN A 49 -5.18 -12.50 -12.16
N PRO A 50 -3.84 -12.69 -12.20
CA PRO A 50 -2.86 -11.63 -12.02
C PRO A 50 -2.97 -10.69 -13.22
N SER A 51 -4.01 -9.85 -13.14
CA SER A 51 -4.57 -9.09 -14.23
C SER A 51 -3.62 -7.97 -14.67
N HIS A 52 -3.98 -7.27 -15.75
CA HIS A 52 -3.40 -5.99 -16.15
C HIS A 52 -3.60 -4.86 -15.12
N LEU A 53 -3.98 -5.16 -13.86
CA LEU A 53 -4.22 -4.18 -12.82
C LEU A 53 -2.91 -3.49 -12.44
N THR A 54 -2.85 -2.19 -12.67
CA THR A 54 -1.72 -1.34 -12.30
C THR A 54 -2.02 -0.48 -11.09
N GLU A 55 -3.28 -0.22 -10.75
CA GLU A 55 -3.65 0.65 -9.64
C GLU A 55 -4.77 0.03 -8.79
N LEU A 56 -4.53 -0.10 -7.49
CA LEU A 56 -5.49 -0.64 -6.53
C LEU A 56 -5.63 0.31 -5.34
N ASP A 57 -6.81 0.90 -5.17
CA ASP A 57 -7.12 1.74 -4.02
C ASP A 57 -8.16 1.07 -3.12
N LEU A 58 -7.74 0.71 -1.90
CA LEU A 58 -8.59 0.10 -0.87
C LEU A 58 -8.78 1.02 0.33
N GLY A 59 -8.48 2.32 0.21
CA GLY A 59 -8.53 3.23 1.33
C GLY A 59 -9.91 3.31 2.01
N ASN A 60 -9.93 3.76 3.26
CA ASN A 60 -11.12 3.87 4.10
C ASN A 60 -11.87 2.52 4.27
N ASN A 61 -11.16 1.40 4.29
CA ASN A 61 -11.69 0.09 4.64
C ASN A 61 -10.97 -0.49 5.85
N ARG A 62 -11.68 -1.09 6.81
CA ARG A 62 -11.06 -1.67 8.02
C ARG A 62 -10.43 -3.04 7.74
N LEU A 63 -9.37 -3.06 6.94
CA LEU A 63 -8.70 -4.29 6.51
C LEU A 63 -7.98 -4.99 7.67
N SER A 64 -7.39 -4.23 8.60
CA SER A 64 -6.43 -4.71 9.62
C SER A 64 -5.19 -5.38 9.02
N ASP A 65 -4.24 -5.76 9.88
CA ASP A 65 -3.02 -6.45 9.43
C ASP A 65 -3.31 -7.76 8.68
N SER A 66 -4.33 -8.49 9.12
CA SER A 66 -4.72 -9.76 8.48
C SER A 66 -5.37 -9.61 7.11
N GLY A 67 -5.95 -8.45 6.79
CA GLY A 67 -6.43 -8.18 5.44
C GLY A 67 -5.26 -7.91 4.50
N VAL A 68 -4.28 -7.12 4.94
CA VAL A 68 -3.10 -6.75 4.15
C VAL A 68 -2.15 -7.92 3.95
N SER A 69 -2.04 -8.87 4.89
CA SER A 69 -1.18 -10.05 4.70
C SER A 69 -1.53 -10.84 3.43
N HIS A 70 -2.82 -10.99 3.10
CA HIS A 70 -3.24 -11.67 1.88
C HIS A 70 -2.90 -10.90 0.61
N LEU A 71 -2.92 -9.55 0.66
CA LEU A 71 -2.45 -8.71 -0.44
C LEU A 71 -0.93 -8.80 -0.59
N CYS A 72 -0.19 -8.92 0.52
CA CYS A 72 1.25 -9.11 0.48
C CYS A 72 1.62 -10.38 -0.29
N ASP A 73 0.92 -11.50 -0.07
CA ASP A 73 1.14 -12.71 -0.86
C ASP A 73 0.96 -12.49 -2.38
N PHE A 74 0.01 -11.63 -2.79
CA PHE A 74 -0.18 -11.27 -4.19
C PHE A 74 0.97 -10.39 -4.71
N LEU A 75 1.44 -9.42 -3.92
CA LEU A 75 2.59 -8.59 -4.27
C LEU A 75 3.88 -9.40 -4.50
N GLN A 76 4.02 -10.54 -3.84
CA GLN A 76 5.16 -11.46 -3.98
C GLN A 76 5.14 -12.27 -5.29
N MET A 77 4.00 -12.33 -5.99
CA MET A 77 3.92 -13.08 -7.24
C MET A 77 4.70 -12.38 -8.35
N SER A 78 5.48 -13.14 -9.12
CA SER A 78 6.36 -12.62 -10.18
C SER A 78 5.61 -11.98 -11.35
N ASP A 79 4.33 -12.28 -11.51
CA ASP A 79 3.44 -11.71 -12.52
C ASP A 79 2.62 -10.51 -12.02
N CYS A 80 2.79 -10.10 -10.76
CA CYS A 80 2.14 -8.92 -10.22
C CYS A 80 2.64 -7.64 -10.92
N ARG A 81 1.73 -6.93 -11.60
CA ARG A 81 2.03 -5.70 -12.35
C ARG A 81 1.57 -4.42 -11.65
N LEU A 82 1.23 -4.51 -10.37
CA LEU A 82 0.70 -3.37 -9.62
C LEU A 82 1.76 -2.26 -9.50
N GLN A 83 1.37 -1.05 -9.88
CA GLN A 83 2.18 0.18 -9.86
C GLN A 83 1.77 1.12 -8.73
N SER A 84 0.47 1.19 -8.39
CA SER A 84 -0.05 2.02 -7.30
C SER A 84 -0.90 1.21 -6.33
N LEU A 85 -0.62 1.37 -5.03
CA LEU A 85 -1.37 0.73 -3.95
C LEU A 85 -1.79 1.77 -2.89
N GLY A 86 -3.12 1.97 -2.78
CA GLY A 86 -3.76 2.81 -1.79
C GLY A 86 -4.29 2.03 -0.59
N LEU A 87 -3.76 2.31 0.60
CA LEU A 87 -4.20 1.71 1.87
C LEU A 87 -4.43 2.78 2.96
N TRP A 88 -4.91 3.95 2.54
CA TRP A 88 -5.19 5.07 3.44
C TRP A 88 -6.28 4.69 4.46
N PHE A 89 -6.08 4.99 5.75
CA PHE A 89 -7.09 4.74 6.80
C PHE A 89 -7.62 3.29 6.81
N CYS A 90 -6.71 2.32 6.74
CA CYS A 90 -7.06 0.90 6.68
C CYS A 90 -6.95 0.14 8.02
N GLY A 91 -6.56 0.85 9.09
CA GLY A 91 -6.34 0.25 10.41
C GLY A 91 -5.07 -0.59 10.49
N LEU A 92 -4.04 -0.20 9.72
CA LEU A 92 -2.76 -0.90 9.65
C LEU A 92 -1.88 -0.59 10.86
N THR A 93 -1.07 -1.57 11.27
CA THR A 93 -0.06 -1.41 12.32
C THR A 93 1.35 -1.68 11.77
N LYS A 94 2.35 -1.72 12.65
CA LYS A 94 3.71 -2.13 12.31
C LYS A 94 3.80 -3.49 11.62
N ILE A 95 2.88 -4.40 11.92
CA ILE A 95 2.86 -5.75 11.32
C ILE A 95 2.62 -5.63 9.81
N SER A 96 1.63 -4.83 9.39
CA SER A 96 1.39 -4.55 7.97
C SER A 96 2.60 -3.92 7.29
N CYS A 97 3.29 -2.96 7.93
CA CYS A 97 4.49 -2.36 7.34
C CYS A 97 5.60 -3.38 7.11
N SER A 98 5.87 -4.24 8.11
CA SER A 98 6.87 -5.30 7.96
C SER A 98 6.48 -6.29 6.85
N SER A 99 5.22 -6.70 6.78
CA SER A 99 4.74 -7.60 5.71
C SER A 99 4.83 -6.96 4.32
N LEU A 100 4.47 -5.68 4.19
CA LEU A 100 4.61 -4.94 2.92
C LEU A 100 6.08 -4.81 2.52
N ALA A 101 6.96 -4.42 3.45
CA ALA A 101 8.39 -4.34 3.19
C ALA A 101 8.96 -5.70 2.74
N SER A 102 8.65 -6.80 3.44
CA SER A 102 9.08 -8.14 3.04
C SER A 102 8.56 -8.53 1.66
N ALA A 103 7.30 -8.24 1.35
CA ALA A 103 6.73 -8.55 0.03
C ALA A 103 7.45 -7.79 -1.08
N LEU A 104 7.65 -6.48 -0.90
CA LEU A 104 8.34 -5.62 -1.86
C LEU A 104 9.83 -5.95 -2.04
N LYS A 105 10.49 -6.48 -0.99
CA LYS A 105 11.86 -6.99 -1.08
C LYS A 105 11.94 -8.30 -1.88
N SER A 106 10.99 -9.21 -1.68
CA SER A 106 11.01 -10.52 -2.33
C SER A 106 10.66 -10.47 -3.82
N ASN A 107 9.82 -9.52 -4.21
CA ASN A 107 9.54 -9.19 -5.58
C ASN A 107 9.71 -7.67 -5.69
N PRO A 108 10.89 -7.16 -6.13
CA PRO A 108 11.13 -5.74 -6.37
C PRO A 108 10.18 -5.27 -7.46
N SER A 109 8.96 -4.98 -6.99
CA SER A 109 7.74 -4.99 -7.77
C SER A 109 7.73 -3.84 -8.76
N HIS A 110 6.73 -3.85 -9.65
CA HIS A 110 6.41 -2.68 -10.46
C HIS A 110 5.87 -1.49 -9.65
N LEU A 111 5.74 -1.61 -8.32
CA LEU A 111 5.13 -0.60 -7.47
C LEU A 111 6.00 0.66 -7.42
N THR A 112 5.44 1.75 -7.94
CA THR A 112 6.01 3.09 -7.92
C THR A 112 5.32 3.98 -6.89
N GLU A 113 4.10 3.64 -6.46
CA GLU A 113 3.35 4.43 -5.48
C GLU A 113 2.74 3.58 -4.36
N LEU A 114 3.00 3.99 -3.12
CA LEU A 114 2.42 3.38 -1.93
C LEU A 114 1.86 4.45 -1.00
N GLN A 115 0.58 4.32 -0.65
CA GLN A 115 -0.11 5.26 0.26
C GLN A 115 -0.57 4.56 1.52
N LEU A 116 0.02 4.92 2.66
CA LEU A 116 -0.25 4.33 3.99
C LEU A 116 -0.75 5.36 5.01
N GLY A 117 -1.11 6.56 4.58
CA GLY A 117 -1.51 7.64 5.49
C GLY A 117 -2.70 7.30 6.37
N ASN A 118 -2.78 8.01 7.50
CA ASN A 118 -3.83 7.85 8.51
C ASN A 118 -3.99 6.40 9.04
N ASN A 119 -2.87 5.68 9.18
CA ASN A 119 -2.80 4.39 9.85
C ASN A 119 -2.03 4.50 11.18
N ARG A 120 -2.12 3.45 12.01
CA ARG A 120 -1.46 3.39 13.33
C ARG A 120 -0.09 2.71 13.21
N LEU A 121 0.72 3.19 12.28
CA LEU A 121 2.07 2.67 12.06
C LEU A 121 2.96 3.15 13.22
N SER A 122 3.83 2.29 13.76
CA SER A 122 4.87 2.73 14.70
C SER A 122 6.19 2.91 13.96
N ASP A 123 7.12 3.66 14.55
CA ASP A 123 8.45 3.94 14.00
C ASP A 123 9.19 2.67 13.56
N SER A 124 9.19 1.63 14.41
CA SER A 124 9.77 0.32 14.08
C SER A 124 9.13 -0.37 12.87
N GLY A 125 7.84 -0.14 12.60
CA GLY A 125 7.17 -0.65 11.41
C GLY A 125 7.65 0.08 10.16
N VAL A 126 7.73 1.40 10.24
CA VAL A 126 8.16 2.27 9.13
C VAL A 126 9.64 2.10 8.79
N SER A 127 10.49 1.82 9.79
CA SER A 127 11.92 1.53 9.57
C SER A 127 12.14 0.43 8.53
N HIS A 128 11.33 -0.64 8.53
CA HIS A 128 11.46 -1.71 7.53
C HIS A 128 11.15 -1.25 6.10
N LEU A 129 10.24 -0.27 5.94
CA LEU A 129 9.96 0.34 4.65
C LEU A 129 11.12 1.26 4.24
N CYS A 130 11.70 2.02 5.17
CA CYS A 130 12.91 2.81 4.92
C CYS A 130 14.08 1.94 4.47
N ASP A 131 14.30 0.78 5.09
CA ASP A 131 15.34 -0.17 4.68
C ASP A 131 15.09 -0.69 3.25
N PHE A 132 13.82 -0.91 2.87
CA PHE A 132 13.47 -1.30 1.51
C PHE A 132 13.73 -0.17 0.51
N LEU A 133 13.42 1.07 0.86
CA LEU A 133 13.65 2.23 -0.01
C LEU A 133 15.13 2.37 -0.41
N GLN A 134 16.04 2.09 0.52
CA GLN A 134 17.49 2.16 0.30
C GLN A 134 18.04 1.02 -0.58
N MET A 135 17.23 0.05 -0.98
CA MET A 135 17.67 -1.03 -1.86
C MET A 135 17.82 -0.53 -3.30
N SER A 136 18.87 -0.98 -3.98
CA SER A 136 19.20 -0.54 -5.35
C SER A 136 18.17 -0.94 -6.41
N ASP A 137 17.36 -1.97 -6.14
CA ASP A 137 16.28 -2.45 -7.00
C ASP A 137 14.91 -1.87 -6.61
N CYS A 138 14.85 -1.00 -5.60
CA CYS A 138 13.63 -0.32 -5.22
C CYS A 138 13.14 0.57 -6.37
N ARG A 139 11.87 0.40 -6.77
CA ARG A 139 11.25 1.21 -7.83
C ARG A 139 10.27 2.25 -7.30
N LEU A 140 10.11 2.33 -5.98
CA LEU A 140 9.13 3.22 -5.37
C LEU A 140 9.52 4.68 -5.58
N GLN A 141 8.63 5.44 -6.20
CA GLN A 141 8.80 6.87 -6.49
C GLN A 141 8.02 7.74 -5.52
N THR A 142 6.92 7.21 -4.98
CA THR A 142 6.06 7.93 -4.04
C THR A 142 5.73 7.04 -2.84
N LEU A 143 6.06 7.51 -1.64
CA LEU A 143 5.58 6.95 -0.38
C LEU A 143 4.82 8.02 0.39
N ARG A 144 3.52 7.79 0.67
CA ARG A 144 2.71 8.70 1.48
C ARG A 144 2.43 8.09 2.83
N SER A 145 3.12 8.56 3.87
CA SER A 145 2.92 8.17 5.26
C SER A 145 3.28 9.31 6.21
N VAL A 146 2.42 9.60 7.19
CA VAL A 146 2.70 10.61 8.22
C VAL A 146 3.81 10.16 9.16
N HIS A 147 4.01 8.86 9.32
CA HIS A 147 4.95 8.28 10.28
C HIS A 147 6.42 8.27 9.81
N CYS A 148 6.68 8.47 8.52
CA CYS A 148 8.07 8.61 8.03
C CYS A 148 8.77 9.84 8.61
N LEU A 149 8.03 10.88 8.99
CA LEU A 149 8.55 12.10 9.64
C LEU A 149 9.16 11.83 11.03
N PHE A 150 8.66 10.84 11.77
CA PHE A 150 9.18 10.55 13.11
C PHE A 150 10.46 9.72 13.07
N VAL A 151 10.56 8.82 12.09
CA VAL A 151 11.74 7.98 11.87
C VAL A 151 12.87 8.78 11.21
N ILE A 152 12.53 9.61 10.22
CA ILE A 152 13.45 10.49 9.50
C ILE A 152 13.25 11.89 10.06
N ASN A 153 13.74 12.11 11.28
CA ASN A 153 13.52 13.35 12.02
C ASN A 153 14.71 14.32 11.94
N ASP A 154 15.77 13.95 11.21
CA ASP A 154 16.95 14.75 10.98
C ASP A 154 17.28 14.86 9.47
N LEU A 155 17.94 15.95 9.09
CA LEU A 155 18.25 16.25 7.70
C LEU A 155 19.28 15.27 7.10
N GLU A 156 20.11 14.63 7.92
CA GLU A 156 21.14 13.70 7.47
C GLU A 156 20.51 12.37 7.05
N SER A 157 19.60 11.82 7.85
CA SER A 157 18.83 10.62 7.52
C SER A 157 17.92 10.85 6.31
N GLU A 158 17.34 12.05 6.16
CA GLU A 158 16.58 12.43 4.96
C GLU A 158 17.47 12.49 3.71
N ALA A 159 18.62 13.16 3.81
CA ALA A 159 19.59 13.26 2.72
C ALA A 159 20.14 11.88 2.32
N ASN A 160 20.41 11.00 3.28
CA ASN A 160 20.88 9.64 3.04
C ASN A 160 19.81 8.82 2.31
N LEU A 161 18.54 8.93 2.70
CA LEU A 161 17.45 8.22 2.03
C LEU A 161 17.26 8.70 0.59
N ILE A 162 17.27 10.02 0.37
CA ILE A 162 17.16 10.63 -0.97
C ILE A 162 18.36 10.22 -1.84
N SER A 163 19.57 10.22 -1.27
CA SER A 163 20.78 9.78 -1.97
C SER A 163 20.74 8.30 -2.34
N ALA A 164 20.20 7.44 -1.46
CA ALA A 164 20.07 6.01 -1.73
C ALA A 164 18.92 5.68 -2.70
N SER A 165 17.90 6.54 -2.77
CA SER A 165 16.66 6.32 -3.51
C SER A 165 16.34 7.53 -4.41
N PRO A 166 17.20 7.89 -5.38
CA PRO A 166 17.05 9.11 -6.16
C PRO A 166 15.74 9.18 -6.98
N GLN A 167 15.12 8.03 -7.24
CA GLN A 167 13.81 7.90 -7.87
C GLN A 167 12.63 8.33 -6.97
N LEU A 168 12.85 8.50 -5.66
CA LEU A 168 11.81 8.86 -4.70
C LEU A 168 11.50 10.36 -4.81
N VAL A 169 10.52 10.70 -5.66
CA VAL A 169 10.14 12.09 -5.98
C VAL A 169 9.24 12.70 -4.90
N VAL A 170 8.46 11.86 -4.19
CA VAL A 170 7.42 12.36 -3.30
C VAL A 170 7.31 11.54 -2.01
N LEU A 171 7.90 12.05 -0.94
CA LEU A 171 7.47 11.76 0.43
C LEU A 171 6.41 12.81 0.79
N ILE A 172 5.10 12.55 0.61
CA ILE A 172 4.10 13.57 1.05
C ILE A 172 4.03 13.56 2.58
N LEU A 173 4.71 14.57 3.10
CA LEU A 173 4.59 15.17 4.42
C LEU A 173 3.15 15.69 4.59
N MET A 174 2.21 14.83 4.98
CA MET A 174 0.95 15.33 5.53
C MET A 174 1.24 15.79 6.96
N CYS A 175 1.90 16.95 7.07
CA CYS A 175 1.96 17.74 8.29
C CYS A 175 0.53 18.19 8.59
N SER A 176 -0.16 17.47 9.47
CA SER A 176 -1.22 18.08 10.24
C SER A 176 -0.56 18.75 11.43
N SER A 177 -0.48 20.08 11.35
CA SER A 177 -0.18 20.97 12.45
C SER A 177 -0.79 20.48 13.76
N SER A 178 0.03 19.98 14.66
CA SER A 178 -0.13 20.14 16.11
C SER A 178 1.19 19.82 16.78
N ARG A 179 2.15 20.74 16.64
CA ARG A 179 3.02 21.05 17.77
C ARG A 179 2.11 21.65 18.84
N SER A 180 1.55 20.82 19.70
CA SER A 180 1.13 21.24 21.02
C SER A 180 2.22 20.77 21.98
N ASP A 181 3.34 21.49 21.94
CA ASP A 181 4.13 21.66 23.14
C ASP A 181 3.26 22.49 24.09
N ALA A 182 2.76 21.85 25.15
CA ALA A 182 2.54 22.47 26.44
C ALA A 182 2.41 21.35 27.47
N SER A 183 3.56 21.04 28.04
CA SER A 183 3.70 20.62 29.43
C SER A 183 2.76 21.39 30.35
N ASP A 184 1.99 20.65 31.15
CA ASP A 184 1.89 20.78 32.61
C ASP A 184 1.53 19.40 33.21
#